data_AF-A0A0X3NR53-F1
#
_entry.id   AF-A0A0X3NR53-F1
#
_cell.length_a   1.000
_cell.length_b   1.000
_cell.length_c   1.000
_cell.angle_alpha   90.00
_cell.angle_beta   90.00
_cell.angle_gamma   90.00
#
_symmetry.space_group_name_H-M   'P 1'
#
loop_
_entity.id
_entity.type
_entity.pdbx_description
1 polymer ?
#
loop_
_entity_poly.entity_id
_entity_poly.type
_entity_poly.pdbx_seq_one_letter_code
_entity_poly.pdbx_strand_id
1 'polypeptide(L)'
;MNFLLHHSQKFAALGFTATAALAWALQPYAEVFTRWSQMRVSNNNRELAPTQRVCHLCDLVCTRLSVPSHLRQQLDIFFTDSAESVALGDLNGDPKGYAFVGLPYFSRYATESEIPLNNLEFATPLFPHAAFSELGKERISLMFIPEDVLEFLLAREIVTLLGSAHLSKLTNTTVTSAWSFPAPRTMSRIASLSLVSAVYLAYQVAYVLNRLLGLRTLWSPPIRLLAYMGILGLMLLCQRQLLVAWRHQVCFNVDRAVGSLGDDMCAKGIAYYSWKLRWNAFWTHRLAECHRALDTFQRVTRGVQELELPLLLKQHLQMADFAVEKSHPDYYYLPPALAVSCYGARCALRFDSCTLDSRSCRLPTYNANTPTGEERFASDGQSLQPSLSGILAFGAMPSAPLAHLLQLICAPATSAQRRAALERQIISGELRELCR
;
A
#
# COMPACT_ATOMS: atom_id res chain seq x y z
N MET A 1 -0.67 -5.31 -47.79
CA MET A 1 -1.44 -4.47 -46.83
C MET A 1 -2.92 -4.88 -46.66
N ASN A 2 -3.57 -5.54 -47.62
CA ASN A 2 -5.00 -5.90 -47.52
C ASN A 2 -5.31 -7.10 -46.60
N PHE A 3 -4.39 -8.06 -46.43
CA PHE A 3 -4.61 -9.26 -45.59
C PHE A 3 -4.80 -8.92 -44.09
N LEU A 4 -3.94 -8.04 -43.55
CA LEU A 4 -3.99 -7.62 -42.15
C LEU A 4 -5.29 -6.86 -41.82
N LEU A 5 -5.77 -6.01 -42.73
CA LEU A 5 -7.03 -5.30 -42.56
C LEU A 5 -8.23 -6.25 -42.63
N HIS A 6 -8.20 -7.23 -43.54
CA HIS A 6 -9.29 -8.19 -43.73
C HIS A 6 -9.43 -9.20 -42.58
N HIS A 7 -8.33 -9.50 -41.88
CA HIS A 7 -8.32 -10.39 -40.72
C HIS A 7 -8.12 -9.67 -39.39
N SER A 8 -8.19 -8.34 -39.37
CA SER A 8 -7.96 -7.51 -38.18
C SER A 8 -8.80 -7.95 -36.96
N GLN A 9 -10.05 -8.32 -37.19
CA GLN A 9 -10.96 -8.88 -36.17
C GLN A 9 -10.50 -10.23 -35.62
N LYS A 10 -10.01 -11.13 -36.49
CA LYS A 10 -9.46 -12.44 -36.08
C LYS A 10 -8.17 -12.26 -35.26
N PHE A 11 -7.30 -11.34 -35.69
CA PHE A 11 -6.09 -11.01 -34.95
C PHE A 11 -6.38 -10.35 -33.60
N ALA A 12 -7.40 -9.48 -33.51
CA ALA A 12 -7.81 -8.88 -32.25
C ALA A 12 -8.34 -9.93 -31.25
N ALA A 13 -9.17 -10.87 -31.71
CA ALA A 13 -9.67 -11.96 -30.88
C ALA A 13 -8.55 -12.93 -30.43
N LEU A 14 -7.62 -13.26 -31.34
CA LEU A 14 -6.46 -14.08 -31.01
C LEU A 14 -5.52 -13.35 -30.03
N GLY A 15 -5.31 -12.05 -30.22
CA GLY A 15 -4.55 -11.20 -29.31
C GLY A 15 -5.19 -11.13 -27.92
N PHE A 16 -6.52 -11.00 -27.84
CA PHE A 16 -7.27 -11.03 -26.58
C PHE A 16 -7.05 -12.35 -25.84
N THR A 17 -7.27 -13.48 -26.49
CA THR A 17 -7.15 -14.82 -25.88
C THR A 17 -5.71 -15.11 -25.45
N ALA A 18 -4.72 -14.80 -26.30
CA ALA A 18 -3.31 -14.96 -25.96
C ALA A 18 -2.89 -14.09 -24.77
N THR A 19 -3.32 -12.81 -24.74
CA THR A 19 -2.98 -11.89 -23.64
C THR A 19 -3.65 -12.31 -22.33
N ALA A 20 -4.91 -12.76 -22.38
CA ALA A 20 -5.61 -13.30 -21.21
C ALA A 20 -4.92 -14.55 -20.65
N ALA A 21 -4.51 -15.48 -21.52
CA ALA A 21 -3.78 -16.68 -21.12
C ALA A 21 -2.40 -16.34 -20.52
N LEU A 22 -1.65 -15.42 -21.14
CA LEU A 22 -0.37 -14.94 -20.63
C LEU A 22 -0.50 -14.27 -19.27
N ALA A 23 -1.51 -13.40 -19.09
CA ALA A 23 -1.76 -12.75 -17.81
C ALA A 23 -2.03 -13.79 -16.69
N TRP A 24 -2.76 -14.85 -17.01
CA TRP A 24 -3.02 -15.94 -16.07
C TRP A 24 -1.76 -16.73 -15.73
N ALA A 25 -0.92 -17.03 -16.72
CA ALA A 25 0.30 -17.80 -16.54
C ALA A 25 1.40 -17.03 -15.78
N LEU A 26 1.51 -15.72 -16.01
CA LEU A 26 2.52 -14.87 -15.38
C LEU A 26 2.14 -14.42 -13.95
N GLN A 27 0.86 -14.47 -13.60
CA GLN A 27 0.37 -13.96 -12.33
C GLN A 27 1.10 -14.53 -11.10
N PRO A 28 1.36 -15.85 -10.98
CA PRO A 28 2.04 -16.36 -9.80
C PRO A 28 3.45 -15.79 -9.63
N TYR A 29 4.19 -15.66 -10.74
CA TYR A 29 5.51 -15.04 -10.75
C TYR A 29 5.45 -13.56 -10.37
N ALA A 30 4.44 -12.84 -10.84
CA ALA A 30 4.22 -11.44 -10.48
C ALA A 30 3.92 -11.29 -8.98
N GLU A 31 3.12 -12.19 -8.38
CA GLU A 31 2.83 -12.19 -6.94
C GLU A 31 4.11 -12.44 -6.11
N VAL A 32 4.92 -13.44 -6.48
CA VAL A 32 6.20 -13.74 -5.79
C VAL A 32 7.19 -12.58 -5.95
N PHE A 33 7.30 -12.01 -7.15
CA PHE A 33 8.13 -10.83 -7.38
C PHE A 33 7.63 -9.63 -6.55
N THR A 34 6.31 -9.46 -6.43
CA THR A 34 5.71 -8.39 -5.61
C THR A 34 6.11 -8.56 -4.14
N ARG A 35 5.97 -9.77 -3.58
CA ARG A 35 6.47 -10.10 -2.23
C ARG A 35 7.94 -9.72 -2.09
N TRP A 36 8.80 -10.21 -2.99
CA TRP A 36 10.24 -9.98 -2.93
C TRP A 36 10.62 -8.49 -3.03
N SER A 37 9.91 -7.73 -3.86
CA SER A 37 10.14 -6.29 -4.04
C SER A 37 9.76 -5.45 -2.82
N GLN A 38 8.82 -5.94 -1.99
CA GLN A 38 8.28 -5.24 -0.83
C GLN A 38 8.89 -5.70 0.49
N MET A 39 9.50 -6.89 0.50
CA MET A 39 10.07 -7.51 1.68
C MET A 39 11.21 -6.67 2.26
N ARG A 40 11.11 -6.35 3.54
CA ARG A 40 12.16 -5.67 4.29
C ARG A 40 13.27 -6.64 4.63
N VAL A 41 14.49 -6.20 4.34
CA VAL A 41 15.71 -6.97 4.55
C VAL A 41 16.49 -6.35 5.71
N SER A 42 17.09 -7.20 6.56
CA SER A 42 18.02 -6.79 7.61
C SER A 42 19.34 -6.26 7.04
N ASN A 43 20.14 -5.60 7.87
CA ASN A 43 21.47 -5.09 7.52
C ASN A 43 22.41 -6.18 6.96
N ASN A 44 22.14 -7.45 7.24
CA ASN A 44 22.92 -8.59 6.76
C ASN A 44 22.36 -9.19 5.45
N ASN A 45 21.53 -8.45 4.72
CA ASN A 45 20.83 -8.90 3.51
C ASN A 45 19.97 -10.17 3.69
N ARG A 46 19.50 -10.43 4.91
CA ARG A 46 18.56 -11.53 5.22
C ARG A 46 17.16 -11.01 5.48
N GLU A 47 16.16 -11.78 5.05
CA GLU A 47 14.75 -11.52 5.38
C GLU A 47 14.55 -11.39 6.89
N LEU A 48 13.77 -10.40 7.29
CA LEU A 48 13.35 -10.25 8.69
C LEU A 48 12.23 -11.25 8.98
N ALA A 49 12.55 -12.30 9.73
CA ALA A 49 11.58 -13.29 10.16
C ALA A 49 10.48 -12.68 11.06
N PRO A 50 9.24 -13.19 10.99
CA PRO A 50 8.16 -12.78 11.89
C PRO A 50 8.52 -13.05 13.35
N THR A 51 8.11 -12.14 14.24
CA THR A 51 8.38 -12.27 15.68
C THR A 51 7.41 -13.26 16.33
N GLN A 52 7.78 -13.78 17.51
CA GLN A 52 6.90 -14.68 18.28
C GLN A 52 5.51 -14.08 18.53
N ARG A 53 5.44 -12.77 18.77
CA ARG A 53 4.19 -12.00 18.89
C ARG A 53 3.29 -12.17 17.66
N VAL A 54 3.84 -11.92 16.47
CA VAL A 54 3.11 -12.03 15.20
C VAL A 54 2.67 -13.47 14.94
N CYS A 55 3.56 -14.44 15.17
CA CYS A 55 3.23 -15.86 15.02
C CYS A 55 2.11 -16.27 15.98
N HIS A 56 2.19 -15.90 17.26
CA HIS A 56 1.16 -16.20 18.25
C HIS A 56 -0.21 -15.63 17.87
N LEU A 57 -0.27 -14.35 17.46
CA LEU A 57 -1.52 -13.74 17.02
C LEU A 57 -2.07 -14.38 15.75
N CYS A 58 -1.20 -14.72 14.78
CA CYS A 58 -1.60 -15.43 13.59
C CYS A 58 -2.20 -16.81 13.93
N ASP A 59 -1.61 -17.51 14.89
CA ASP A 59 -2.07 -18.83 15.33
C ASP A 59 -3.44 -18.75 15.99
N LEU A 60 -3.64 -17.74 16.82
CA LEU A 60 -4.90 -17.43 17.49
C LEU A 60 -6.00 -17.12 16.48
N VAL A 61 -5.71 -16.28 15.47
CA VAL A 61 -6.64 -15.95 14.39
C VAL A 61 -6.98 -17.18 13.54
N CYS A 62 -5.97 -17.96 13.13
CA CYS A 62 -6.19 -19.20 12.38
C CYS A 62 -7.07 -20.19 13.16
N THR A 63 -6.86 -20.29 14.47
CA THR A 63 -7.66 -21.16 15.35
C THR A 63 -9.10 -20.68 15.44
N ARG A 64 -9.33 -19.37 15.62
CA ARG A 64 -10.69 -18.80 15.63
C ARG A 64 -11.43 -19.02 14.32
N LEU A 65 -10.71 -18.96 13.19
CA LEU A 65 -11.24 -19.22 11.85
C LEU A 65 -11.36 -20.71 11.50
N SER A 66 -10.96 -21.62 12.40
CA SER A 66 -10.91 -23.06 12.15
C SER A 66 -10.08 -23.42 10.90
N VAL A 67 -9.01 -22.67 10.62
CA VAL A 67 -8.12 -22.91 9.48
C VAL A 67 -7.32 -24.20 9.71
N PRO A 68 -7.43 -25.21 8.84
CA PRO A 68 -6.66 -26.44 8.97
C PRO A 68 -5.14 -26.23 8.94
N SER A 69 -4.40 -27.10 9.62
CA SER A 69 -2.94 -27.03 9.71
C SER A 69 -2.23 -27.03 8.34
N HIS A 70 -2.74 -27.80 7.38
CA HIS A 70 -2.18 -27.87 6.03
C HIS A 70 -2.30 -26.54 5.26
N LEU A 71 -3.39 -25.78 5.47
CA LEU A 71 -3.52 -24.43 4.90
C LEU A 71 -2.60 -23.46 5.61
N ARG A 72 -2.54 -23.53 6.93
CA ARG A 72 -1.69 -22.66 7.74
C ARG A 72 -0.21 -22.77 7.36
N GLN A 73 0.26 -23.94 6.92
CA GLN A 73 1.62 -24.13 6.41
C GLN A 73 1.91 -23.42 5.07
N GLN A 74 0.87 -23.04 4.32
CA GLN A 74 0.99 -22.28 3.06
C GLN A 74 1.03 -20.77 3.29
N LEU A 75 0.72 -20.33 4.51
CA LEU A 75 0.73 -18.94 4.91
C LEU A 75 2.16 -18.50 5.24
N ASP A 76 2.62 -17.48 4.54
CA ASP A 76 3.93 -16.89 4.76
C ASP A 76 3.78 -15.40 5.09
N ILE A 77 4.31 -15.03 6.25
CA ILE A 77 4.21 -13.68 6.82
C ILE A 77 5.56 -12.99 6.66
N PHE A 78 5.55 -11.83 6.02
CA PHE A 78 6.74 -11.02 5.81
C PHE A 78 6.48 -9.56 6.23
N PHE A 79 7.56 -8.81 6.43
CA PHE A 79 7.47 -7.38 6.75
C PHE A 79 7.69 -6.52 5.51
N THR A 80 6.86 -5.49 5.35
CA THR A 80 6.98 -4.50 4.28
C THR A 80 7.64 -3.22 4.78
N ASP A 81 8.31 -2.50 3.89
CA ASP A 81 8.77 -1.13 4.17
C ASP A 81 7.62 -0.10 4.15
N SER A 82 6.45 -0.52 3.68
CA SER A 82 5.22 0.28 3.69
C SER A 82 4.57 0.29 5.08
N ALA A 83 3.79 1.33 5.38
CA ALA A 83 2.86 1.34 6.50
C ALA A 83 1.56 0.59 6.20
N GLU A 84 1.41 0.04 4.99
CA GLU A 84 0.25 -0.74 4.56
C GLU A 84 0.52 -2.25 4.66
N SER A 85 -0.52 -3.01 5.02
CA SER A 85 -0.55 -4.46 4.89
C SER A 85 -0.85 -4.88 3.46
N VAL A 86 -0.51 -6.11 3.08
CA VAL A 86 -0.86 -6.68 1.78
C VAL A 86 -1.16 -8.16 1.90
N ALA A 87 -2.21 -8.62 1.22
CA ALA A 87 -2.47 -10.04 0.98
C ALA A 87 -2.25 -10.39 -0.49
N LEU A 88 -1.46 -11.43 -0.76
CA LEU A 88 -1.17 -11.95 -2.10
C LEU A 88 -1.42 -13.47 -2.14
N GLY A 89 -1.87 -13.95 -3.30
CA GLY A 89 -2.16 -15.37 -3.48
C GLY A 89 -3.58 -15.75 -3.05
N ASP A 90 -3.73 -16.99 -2.58
CA ASP A 90 -5.01 -17.61 -2.25
C ASP A 90 -4.81 -18.74 -1.25
N LEU A 91 -5.64 -18.79 -0.21
CA LEU A 91 -5.62 -19.82 0.82
C LEU A 91 -6.80 -20.78 0.62
N ASN A 92 -6.74 -21.59 -0.44
CA ASN A 92 -7.87 -22.38 -0.92
C ASN A 92 -7.65 -23.91 -0.90
N GLY A 93 -6.51 -24.38 -0.39
CA GLY A 93 -6.19 -25.80 -0.30
C GLY A 93 -5.56 -26.41 -1.55
N ASP A 94 -5.15 -25.61 -2.54
CA ASP A 94 -4.24 -26.08 -3.59
C ASP A 94 -2.91 -26.52 -2.92
N PRO A 95 -2.48 -27.79 -3.04
CA PRO A 95 -1.25 -28.27 -2.43
C PRO A 95 0.02 -27.60 -2.98
N LYS A 96 -0.05 -26.94 -4.14
CA LYS A 96 1.02 -26.09 -4.70
C LYS A 96 0.76 -24.60 -4.50
N GLY A 97 -0.30 -24.25 -3.77
CA GLY A 97 -0.69 -22.90 -3.45
C GLY A 97 0.27 -22.23 -2.47
N TYR A 98 0.21 -20.90 -2.46
CA TYR A 98 0.89 -20.06 -1.49
C TYR A 98 -0.01 -18.88 -1.16
N ALA A 99 0.12 -18.37 0.05
CA ALA A 99 -0.58 -17.19 0.53
C ALA A 99 0.41 -16.32 1.30
N PHE A 100 0.54 -15.06 0.91
CA PHE A 100 1.44 -14.12 1.57
C PHE A 100 0.65 -13.06 2.33
N VAL A 101 1.08 -12.76 3.55
CA VAL A 101 0.64 -11.61 4.33
C VAL A 101 1.84 -10.72 4.60
N GLY A 102 1.89 -9.58 3.94
CA GLY A 102 2.84 -8.52 4.23
C GLY A 102 2.28 -7.61 5.32
N LEU A 103 3.02 -7.41 6.40
CA LEU A 103 2.67 -6.51 7.49
C LEU A 103 3.61 -5.31 7.52
N PRO A 104 3.17 -4.13 7.98
CA PRO A 104 4.07 -3.02 8.23
C PRO A 104 5.23 -3.45 9.13
N TYR A 105 6.47 -3.10 8.81
CA TYR A 105 7.64 -3.61 9.55
C TYR A 105 7.58 -3.34 11.06
N PHE A 106 6.93 -2.26 11.48
CA PHE A 106 6.81 -1.88 12.88
C PHE A 106 5.80 -2.73 13.67
N SER A 107 5.01 -3.58 12.99
CA SER A 107 4.18 -4.62 13.63
C SER A 107 5.01 -5.61 14.45
N ARG A 108 6.33 -5.68 14.20
CA ARG A 108 7.26 -6.56 14.92
C ARG A 108 7.45 -6.17 16.38
N TYR A 109 7.32 -4.88 16.72
CA TYR A 109 7.71 -4.34 18.03
C TYR A 109 6.61 -4.59 19.05
N ALA A 110 6.93 -5.24 20.16
CA ALA A 110 5.99 -5.50 21.24
C ALA A 110 5.81 -4.30 22.17
N THR A 111 6.80 -3.41 22.23
CA THR A 111 6.77 -2.17 23.02
C THR A 111 7.43 -1.02 22.27
N GLU A 112 7.14 0.21 22.67
CA GLU A 112 7.80 1.42 22.12
C GLU A 112 9.32 1.42 22.34
N SER A 113 9.79 0.80 23.42
CA SER A 113 11.23 0.72 23.76
C SER A 113 12.02 -0.17 22.80
N GLU A 114 11.38 -1.11 22.11
CA GLU A 114 12.04 -1.97 21.12
C GLU A 114 12.26 -1.24 19.79
N ILE A 115 11.64 -0.08 19.57
CA ILE A 115 11.71 0.63 18.30
C ILE A 115 13.09 1.29 18.16
N PRO A 116 13.94 0.83 17.22
CA PRO A 116 15.29 1.34 17.07
C PRO A 116 15.26 2.76 16.54
N LEU A 117 15.74 3.70 17.35
CA LEU A 117 15.76 5.14 17.03
C LEU A 117 16.55 5.46 15.75
N ASN A 118 17.56 4.64 15.45
CA ASN A 118 18.41 4.79 14.26
C ASN A 118 17.65 4.50 12.95
N ASN A 119 16.64 3.61 12.99
CA ASN A 119 15.85 3.25 11.80
C ASN A 119 14.73 4.24 11.50
N LEU A 120 14.49 5.17 12.42
CA LEU A 120 13.41 6.15 12.32
C LEU A 120 13.84 7.39 11.53
N GLU A 121 15.08 7.45 11.04
CA GLU A 121 15.65 8.61 10.35
C GLU A 121 15.58 9.91 11.19
N PHE A 122 15.34 9.79 12.50
CA PHE A 122 15.41 10.91 13.47
C PHE A 122 16.79 11.55 13.52
N ALA A 123 17.81 10.83 13.04
CA ALA A 123 19.19 11.25 12.94
C ALA A 123 19.46 12.11 11.68
N THR A 124 18.50 12.26 10.76
CA THR A 124 18.68 13.18 9.64
C THR A 124 18.58 14.61 10.16
N PRO A 125 19.52 15.53 9.85
CA PRO A 125 19.49 16.94 10.28
C PRO A 125 18.35 17.75 9.62
N LEU A 126 17.33 17.06 9.11
CA LEU A 126 16.32 17.51 8.15
C LEU A 126 14.93 17.07 8.55
N PHE A 127 14.81 15.96 9.27
CA PHE A 127 13.55 15.73 9.96
C PHE A 127 13.47 16.81 11.04
N PRO A 128 12.38 17.61 11.10
CA PRO A 128 12.39 18.81 11.94
C PRO A 128 12.52 18.50 13.44
N HIS A 129 12.51 17.22 13.85
CA HIS A 129 12.55 16.82 15.24
C HIS A 129 13.26 15.47 15.48
N ALA A 130 14.21 15.46 16.43
CA ALA A 130 14.90 14.27 16.91
C ALA A 130 13.95 13.30 17.66
N ALA A 131 14.41 12.07 17.93
CA ALA A 131 13.63 11.02 18.61
C ALA A 131 12.96 11.47 19.93
N PHE A 132 13.63 12.37 20.67
CA PHE A 132 13.18 12.85 21.98
C PHE A 132 12.28 14.08 21.94
N SER A 133 12.03 14.63 20.75
CA SER A 133 11.05 15.69 20.56
C SER A 133 9.62 15.18 20.75
N GLU A 134 8.67 16.08 20.98
CA GLU A 134 7.24 15.72 21.04
C GLU A 134 6.77 15.02 19.76
N LEU A 135 7.26 15.43 18.59
CA LEU A 135 6.90 14.82 17.30
C LEU A 135 7.60 13.47 17.08
N GLY A 136 8.80 13.29 17.63
CA GLY A 136 9.49 12.00 17.64
C GLY A 136 8.76 10.98 18.51
N LYS A 137 8.35 11.39 19.71
CA LYS A 137 7.52 10.59 20.63
C LYS A 137 6.15 10.26 20.01
N GLU A 138 5.51 11.22 19.36
CA GLU A 138 4.24 11.00 18.65
C GLU A 138 4.41 9.97 17.52
N ARG A 139 5.48 10.04 16.73
CA ARG A 139 5.77 9.04 15.70
C ARG A 139 6.03 7.65 16.30
N ILE A 140 6.82 7.56 17.38
CA ILE A 140 7.11 6.29 18.07
C ILE A 140 5.81 5.66 18.56
N SER A 141 4.93 6.44 19.22
CA SER A 141 3.65 5.92 19.71
C SER A 141 2.71 5.49 18.58
N LEU A 142 2.74 6.18 17.45
CA LEU A 142 1.98 5.79 16.25
C LEU A 142 2.57 4.54 15.56
N MET A 143 3.86 4.27 15.69
CA MET A 143 4.49 3.05 15.17
C MET A 143 4.25 1.82 16.06
N PHE A 144 3.89 2.03 17.31
CA PHE A 144 3.45 0.95 18.16
C PHE A 144 2.04 0.51 17.78
N ILE A 145 1.91 -0.70 17.24
CA ILE A 145 0.60 -1.31 16.95
C ILE A 145 0.20 -2.17 18.15
N PRO A 146 -0.91 -1.87 18.86
CA PRO A 146 -1.44 -2.71 19.93
C PRO A 146 -1.81 -4.12 19.45
N GLU A 147 -1.84 -5.11 20.35
CA GLU A 147 -2.15 -6.50 19.98
C GLU A 147 -3.54 -6.65 19.37
N ASP A 148 -4.54 -6.00 19.96
CA ASP A 148 -5.92 -5.94 19.45
C ASP A 148 -5.99 -5.47 17.99
N VAL A 149 -5.25 -4.41 17.68
CA VAL A 149 -5.19 -3.80 16.36
C VAL A 149 -4.49 -4.74 15.36
N LEU A 150 -3.40 -5.37 15.78
CA LEU A 150 -2.64 -6.32 14.97
C LEU A 150 -3.42 -7.62 14.72
N GLU A 151 -4.17 -8.09 15.72
CA GLU A 151 -5.04 -9.26 15.62
C GLU A 151 -6.15 -9.03 14.58
N PHE A 152 -6.82 -7.88 14.62
CA PHE A 152 -7.80 -7.52 13.58
C PHE A 152 -7.16 -7.44 12.20
N LEU A 153 -5.98 -6.82 12.09
CA LEU A 153 -5.26 -6.71 10.82
C LEU A 153 -4.93 -8.10 10.23
N LEU A 154 -4.38 -9.01 11.05
CA LEU A 154 -4.09 -10.38 10.66
C LEU A 154 -5.36 -11.13 10.24
N ALA A 155 -6.44 -11.03 11.03
CA ALA A 155 -7.72 -11.62 10.70
C ALA A 155 -8.27 -11.11 9.37
N ARG A 156 -8.16 -9.81 9.12
CA ARG A 156 -8.58 -9.18 7.87
C ARG A 156 -7.80 -9.73 6.67
N GLU A 157 -6.48 -9.82 6.75
CA GLU A 157 -5.68 -10.33 5.63
C GLU A 157 -5.90 -11.84 5.40
N ILE A 158 -6.02 -12.65 6.47
CA ILE A 158 -6.30 -14.09 6.37
C ILE A 158 -7.71 -14.34 5.81
N VAL A 159 -8.73 -13.63 6.28
CA VAL A 159 -10.09 -13.70 5.72
C VAL A 159 -10.09 -13.31 4.25
N THR A 160 -9.33 -12.27 3.88
CA THR A 160 -9.18 -11.87 2.48
C THR A 160 -8.58 -13.00 1.65
N LEU A 161 -7.53 -13.66 2.14
CA LEU A 161 -6.87 -14.79 1.46
C LEU A 161 -7.76 -16.03 1.30
N LEU A 162 -8.59 -16.35 2.30
CA LEU A 162 -9.56 -17.45 2.22
C LEU A 162 -10.66 -17.16 1.17
N GLY A 163 -11.09 -15.89 1.09
CA GLY A 163 -12.25 -15.50 0.31
C GLY A 163 -13.56 -16.05 0.86
N SER A 164 -14.68 -15.44 0.46
CA SER A 164 -16.03 -15.78 0.96
C SER A 164 -16.42 -17.24 0.76
N ALA A 165 -16.03 -17.86 -0.36
CA ALA A 165 -16.38 -19.24 -0.69
C ALA A 165 -15.67 -20.29 0.18
N HIS A 166 -14.44 -20.02 0.62
CA HIS A 166 -13.72 -20.94 1.51
C HIS A 166 -14.05 -20.63 2.98
N LEU A 167 -14.20 -19.34 3.33
CA LEU A 167 -14.62 -18.92 4.65
C LEU A 167 -15.97 -19.52 5.06
N SER A 168 -16.96 -19.51 4.17
CA SER A 168 -18.28 -20.10 4.42
C SER A 168 -18.22 -21.60 4.71
N LYS A 169 -17.30 -22.34 4.06
CA LYS A 169 -17.06 -23.77 4.32
C LYS A 169 -16.43 -24.01 5.68
N LEU A 170 -15.52 -23.13 6.11
CA LEU A 170 -14.83 -23.27 7.40
C LEU A 170 -15.70 -22.86 8.59
N THR A 171 -16.50 -21.81 8.41
CA THR A 171 -17.30 -21.20 9.50
C THR A 171 -18.76 -21.67 9.50
N ASN A 172 -19.18 -22.52 8.54
CA ASN A 172 -20.58 -22.92 8.32
C ASN A 172 -21.54 -21.73 8.19
N THR A 173 -21.05 -20.57 7.74
CA THR A 173 -21.85 -19.36 7.57
C THR A 173 -22.36 -19.25 6.13
N THR A 174 -23.64 -18.95 5.97
CA THR A 174 -24.21 -18.68 4.64
C THR A 174 -23.86 -17.26 4.20
N VAL A 175 -22.86 -17.13 3.32
CA VAL A 175 -22.54 -15.84 2.70
C VAL A 175 -23.48 -15.60 1.52
N THR A 176 -24.28 -14.54 1.58
CA THR A 176 -25.16 -14.14 0.46
C THR A 176 -24.33 -13.60 -0.71
N SER A 177 -24.86 -13.65 -1.94
CA SER A 177 -24.14 -13.15 -3.14
C SER A 177 -23.71 -11.68 -3.00
N ALA A 178 -24.50 -10.85 -2.31
CA ALA A 178 -24.20 -9.46 -2.00
C ALA A 178 -22.99 -9.28 -1.06
N TRP A 179 -22.66 -10.29 -0.26
CA TRP A 179 -21.56 -10.28 0.72
C TRP A 179 -20.32 -11.03 0.21
N SER A 180 -20.32 -11.44 -1.06
CA SER A 180 -19.19 -12.16 -1.63
C SER A 180 -17.97 -11.26 -1.78
N PHE A 181 -16.81 -11.85 -1.54
CA PHE A 181 -15.49 -11.28 -1.84
C PHE A 181 -14.56 -12.39 -2.32
N PRO A 182 -13.83 -12.21 -3.44
CA PRO A 182 -12.86 -13.19 -3.92
C PRO A 182 -11.52 -13.06 -3.19
N ALA A 183 -10.73 -14.12 -3.20
CA ALA A 183 -9.33 -14.06 -2.77
C ALA A 183 -8.49 -13.12 -3.68
N PRO A 184 -7.36 -12.57 -3.18
CA PRO A 184 -6.52 -11.60 -3.91
C PRO A 184 -6.10 -12.07 -5.30
N ARG A 185 -5.74 -13.34 -5.45
CA ARG A 185 -5.40 -13.93 -6.75
C ARG A 185 -6.57 -13.83 -7.74
N THR A 186 -7.77 -14.18 -7.31
CA THR A 186 -8.97 -14.09 -8.15
C THR A 186 -9.32 -12.63 -8.46
N MET A 187 -9.17 -11.72 -7.49
CA MET A 187 -9.34 -10.28 -7.73
C MET A 187 -8.36 -9.73 -8.78
N SER A 188 -7.09 -10.16 -8.74
CA SER A 188 -6.09 -9.77 -9.73
C SER A 188 -6.40 -10.32 -11.12
N ARG A 189 -6.91 -11.56 -11.23
CA ARG A 189 -7.40 -12.13 -12.50
C ARG A 189 -8.54 -11.33 -13.10
N ILE A 190 -9.52 -10.97 -12.28
CA ILE A 190 -10.66 -10.15 -12.73
C ILE A 190 -10.15 -8.78 -13.20
N ALA A 191 -9.21 -8.18 -12.47
CA ALA A 191 -8.63 -6.90 -12.86
C ALA A 191 -7.85 -6.98 -14.19
N SER A 192 -7.01 -7.99 -14.39
CA SER A 192 -6.26 -8.16 -15.63
C SER A 192 -7.17 -8.49 -16.82
N LEU A 193 -8.11 -9.41 -16.66
CA LEU A 193 -9.08 -9.75 -17.70
C LEU A 193 -9.98 -8.58 -18.08
N SER A 194 -10.43 -7.78 -17.09
CA SER A 194 -11.24 -6.60 -17.36
C SER A 194 -10.45 -5.53 -18.13
N LEU A 195 -9.15 -5.38 -17.86
CA LEU A 195 -8.28 -4.48 -18.62
C LEU A 195 -8.16 -4.91 -20.09
N VAL A 196 -7.82 -6.19 -20.33
CA VAL A 196 -7.70 -6.73 -21.69
C VAL A 196 -9.05 -6.63 -22.43
N SER A 197 -10.15 -6.87 -21.71
CA SER A 197 -11.51 -6.73 -22.24
C SER A 197 -11.85 -5.29 -22.60
N ALA A 198 -11.47 -4.31 -21.76
CA ALA A 198 -11.71 -2.89 -22.04
C ALA A 198 -10.95 -2.41 -23.29
N VAL A 199 -9.69 -2.85 -23.47
CA VAL A 199 -8.90 -2.56 -24.68
C VAL A 199 -9.56 -3.19 -25.91
N TYR A 200 -10.01 -4.44 -25.81
CA TYR A 200 -10.70 -5.12 -26.91
C TYR A 200 -12.02 -4.44 -27.26
N LEU A 201 -12.83 -4.05 -26.26
CA LEU A 201 -14.08 -3.31 -26.48
C LEU A 201 -13.83 -1.93 -27.11
N ALA A 202 -12.79 -1.21 -26.68
CA ALA A 202 -12.38 0.04 -27.30
C ALA A 202 -12.04 -0.15 -28.80
N TYR A 203 -11.32 -1.23 -29.14
CA TYR A 203 -11.07 -1.61 -30.52
C TYR A 203 -12.36 -1.89 -31.29
N GLN A 204 -13.29 -2.66 -30.72
CA GLN A 204 -14.56 -2.98 -31.37
C GLN A 204 -15.41 -1.72 -31.62
N VAL A 205 -15.49 -0.83 -30.64
CA VAL A 205 -16.21 0.44 -30.77
C VAL A 205 -15.58 1.31 -31.86
N ALA A 206 -14.26 1.43 -31.88
CA ALA A 206 -13.54 2.15 -32.93
C ALA A 206 -13.75 1.52 -34.32
N TYR A 207 -13.81 0.19 -34.42
CA TYR A 207 -14.08 -0.53 -35.65
C TYR A 207 -15.50 -0.27 -36.18
N VAL A 208 -16.51 -0.34 -35.32
CA VAL A 208 -17.91 -0.08 -35.67
C VAL A 208 -18.11 1.39 -36.07
N LEU A 209 -17.58 2.34 -35.29
CA LEU A 209 -17.65 3.76 -35.59
C LEU A 209 -17.01 4.10 -36.95
N ASN A 210 -15.86 3.50 -37.26
CA ASN A 210 -15.23 3.66 -38.57
C ASN A 210 -16.14 3.24 -39.73
N ARG A 211 -16.88 2.15 -39.55
CA ARG A 211 -17.72 1.57 -40.59
C ARG A 211 -19.04 2.32 -40.74
N LEU A 212 -19.63 2.78 -39.64
CA LEU A 212 -20.89 3.52 -39.64
C LEU A 212 -20.73 4.96 -40.11
N LEU A 213 -19.69 5.65 -39.63
CA LEU A 213 -19.50 7.09 -39.86
C LEU A 213 -18.53 7.39 -41.00
N GLY A 214 -17.96 6.38 -41.67
CA GLY A 214 -16.99 6.60 -42.74
C GLY A 214 -15.79 7.45 -42.30
N LEU A 215 -15.37 7.35 -41.04
CA LEU A 215 -14.30 8.20 -40.47
C LEU A 215 -13.02 8.16 -41.31
N ARG A 216 -12.77 7.05 -42.03
CA ARG A 216 -11.63 6.92 -42.94
C ARG A 216 -11.64 7.94 -44.10
N THR A 217 -12.81 8.33 -44.59
CA THR A 217 -12.97 9.27 -45.72
C THR A 217 -13.19 10.70 -45.26
N LEU A 218 -13.85 10.89 -44.12
CA LEU A 218 -14.26 12.21 -43.65
C LEU A 218 -13.19 12.92 -42.82
N TRP A 219 -12.34 12.20 -42.08
CA TRP A 219 -11.45 12.79 -41.08
C TRP A 219 -9.97 12.57 -41.41
N SER A 220 -9.14 13.58 -41.10
CA SER A 220 -7.69 13.50 -41.28
C SER A 220 -7.08 12.45 -40.33
N PRO A 221 -5.95 11.82 -40.72
CA PRO A 221 -5.26 10.83 -39.89
C PRO A 221 -5.04 11.22 -38.41
N PRO A 222 -4.59 12.45 -38.06
CA PRO A 222 -4.36 12.81 -36.66
C PRO A 222 -5.65 12.90 -35.85
N ILE A 223 -6.74 13.42 -36.43
CA ILE A 223 -8.03 13.54 -35.74
C ILE A 223 -8.61 12.15 -35.44
N ARG A 224 -8.45 11.19 -36.36
CA ARG A 224 -8.86 9.80 -36.14
C ARG A 224 -8.06 9.13 -35.02
N LEU A 225 -6.75 9.34 -35.00
CA LEU A 225 -5.90 8.81 -33.92
C LEU A 225 -6.33 9.38 -32.57
N LEU A 226 -6.56 10.69 -32.49
CA LEU A 226 -7.06 11.35 -31.29
C LEU A 226 -8.40 10.75 -30.83
N ALA A 227 -9.33 10.53 -31.77
CA ALA A 227 -10.62 9.92 -31.47
C ALA A 227 -10.48 8.48 -30.92
N TYR A 228 -9.62 7.65 -31.51
CA TYR A 228 -9.38 6.29 -31.00
C TYR A 228 -8.71 6.30 -29.64
N MET A 229 -7.75 7.19 -29.41
CA MET A 229 -7.12 7.37 -28.11
C MET A 229 -8.13 7.87 -27.08
N GLY A 230 -9.08 8.73 -27.47
CA GLY A 230 -10.19 9.18 -26.64
C GLY A 230 -11.12 8.04 -26.25
N ILE A 231 -11.52 7.19 -27.20
CA ILE A 231 -12.35 6.00 -26.94
C ILE A 231 -11.63 5.03 -25.99
N LEU A 232 -10.35 4.75 -26.27
CA LEU A 232 -9.53 3.89 -25.41
C LEU A 232 -9.41 4.47 -24.00
N GLY A 233 -9.08 5.76 -23.90
CA GLY A 233 -8.99 6.46 -22.62
C GLY A 233 -10.29 6.40 -21.83
N LEU A 234 -11.43 6.67 -22.46
CA LEU A 234 -12.75 6.58 -21.84
C LEU A 234 -13.07 5.16 -21.36
N MET A 235 -12.82 4.14 -22.19
CA MET A 235 -13.07 2.73 -21.81
C MET A 235 -12.20 2.30 -20.63
N LEU A 236 -10.93 2.68 -20.61
CA LEU A 236 -10.03 2.40 -19.49
C LEU A 236 -10.45 3.17 -18.22
N LEU A 237 -10.93 4.40 -18.36
CA LEU A 237 -11.49 5.16 -17.24
C LEU A 237 -12.73 4.46 -16.68
N CYS A 238 -13.71 4.09 -17.51
CA CYS A 238 -14.91 3.37 -17.09
C CYS A 238 -14.57 2.05 -16.40
N GLN A 239 -13.67 1.25 -16.99
CA GLN A 239 -13.19 -0.01 -16.41
C GLN A 239 -12.56 0.22 -15.03
N ARG A 240 -11.72 1.25 -14.89
CA ARG A 240 -11.14 1.62 -13.60
C ARG A 240 -12.21 2.00 -12.58
N GLN A 241 -13.19 2.83 -12.94
CA GLN A 241 -14.23 3.25 -12.00
C GLN A 241 -15.04 2.06 -11.49
N LEU A 242 -15.43 1.14 -12.38
CA LEU A 242 -16.12 -0.09 -12.01
C LEU A 242 -15.28 -0.96 -11.07
N LEU A 243 -13.99 -1.13 -11.36
CA LEU A 243 -13.10 -1.89 -10.48
C LEU A 243 -12.92 -1.23 -9.11
N VAL A 244 -12.78 0.09 -9.04
CA VAL A 244 -12.63 0.81 -7.77
C VAL A 244 -13.91 0.67 -6.93
N ALA A 245 -15.08 0.90 -7.52
CA ALA A 245 -16.36 0.73 -6.84
C ALA A 245 -16.59 -0.72 -6.36
N TRP A 246 -16.23 -1.71 -7.18
CA TRP A 246 -16.31 -3.12 -6.80
C TRP A 246 -15.35 -3.47 -5.65
N ARG A 247 -14.10 -3.02 -5.73
CA ARG A 247 -13.09 -3.23 -4.68
C ARG A 247 -13.46 -2.53 -3.37
N HIS A 248 -14.10 -1.36 -3.45
CA HIS A 248 -14.66 -0.66 -2.31
C HIS A 248 -15.67 -1.55 -1.59
N GLN A 249 -16.65 -2.11 -2.31
CA GLN A 249 -17.61 -3.05 -1.74
C GLN A 249 -16.95 -4.28 -1.12
N VAL A 250 -15.93 -4.85 -1.78
CA VAL A 250 -15.15 -5.99 -1.27
C VAL A 250 -14.51 -5.66 0.09
N CYS A 251 -13.91 -4.47 0.25
CA CYS A 251 -13.31 -4.06 1.53
C CYS A 251 -14.33 -4.04 2.69
N PHE A 252 -15.54 -3.54 2.46
CA PHE A 252 -16.59 -3.56 3.48
C PHE A 252 -17.07 -4.96 3.79
N ASN A 253 -17.22 -5.81 2.76
CA ASN A 253 -17.64 -7.19 2.94
C ASN A 253 -16.60 -7.98 3.75
N VAL A 254 -15.31 -7.75 3.52
CA VAL A 254 -14.22 -8.33 4.32
C VAL A 254 -14.30 -7.87 5.77
N ASP A 255 -14.38 -6.56 6.05
CA ASP A 255 -14.43 -6.08 7.43
C ASP A 255 -15.65 -6.58 8.17
N ARG A 256 -16.79 -6.63 7.49
CA ARG A 256 -18.02 -7.18 8.03
C ARG A 256 -17.87 -8.64 8.40
N ALA A 257 -17.22 -9.43 7.54
CA ALA A 257 -16.94 -10.83 7.79
C ALA A 257 -16.01 -11.00 9.00
N VAL A 258 -14.94 -10.20 9.09
CA VAL A 258 -14.02 -10.21 10.24
C VAL A 258 -14.74 -9.80 11.53
N GLY A 259 -15.54 -8.73 11.48
CA GLY A 259 -16.34 -8.25 12.60
C GLY A 259 -17.41 -9.25 13.05
N SER A 260 -17.80 -10.21 12.19
CA SER A 260 -18.73 -11.29 12.55
C SER A 260 -18.06 -12.51 13.18
N LEU A 261 -16.73 -12.52 13.34
CA LEU A 261 -15.99 -13.62 13.98
C LEU A 261 -16.05 -13.59 15.52
N GLY A 262 -16.60 -12.53 16.10
CA GLY A 262 -16.77 -12.34 17.54
C GLY A 262 -17.06 -10.88 17.89
N ASP A 263 -17.70 -10.65 19.04
CA ASP A 263 -18.10 -9.30 19.47
C ASP A 263 -16.89 -8.37 19.71
N ASP A 264 -15.74 -8.94 20.09
CA ASP A 264 -14.48 -8.21 20.27
C ASP A 264 -13.87 -7.74 18.94
N MET A 265 -14.05 -8.47 17.85
CA MET A 265 -13.42 -8.16 16.56
C MET A 265 -13.95 -6.87 15.92
N CYS A 266 -15.21 -6.53 16.15
CA CYS A 266 -15.75 -5.24 15.71
C CYS A 266 -15.03 -4.07 16.43
N ALA A 267 -14.86 -4.17 17.75
CA ALA A 267 -14.16 -3.14 18.53
C ALA A 267 -12.69 -3.03 18.14
N LYS A 268 -12.01 -4.17 17.93
CA LYS A 268 -10.62 -4.24 17.43
C LYS A 268 -10.49 -3.56 16.05
N GLY A 269 -11.46 -3.76 15.16
CA GLY A 269 -11.49 -3.08 13.86
C GLY A 269 -11.68 -1.57 13.94
N ILE A 270 -12.54 -1.09 14.86
CA ILE A 270 -12.70 0.34 15.12
C ILE A 270 -11.40 0.95 15.65
N ALA A 271 -10.70 0.25 16.53
CA ALA A 271 -9.39 0.65 17.02
C ALA A 271 -8.35 0.72 15.90
N TYR A 272 -8.32 -0.27 14.99
CA TYR A 272 -7.45 -0.28 13.82
C TYR A 272 -7.66 0.93 12.91
N TYR A 273 -8.90 1.21 12.49
CA TYR A 273 -9.15 2.36 11.61
C TYR A 273 -8.92 3.70 12.31
N SER A 274 -9.14 3.79 13.63
CA SER A 274 -8.82 4.99 14.40
C SER A 274 -7.31 5.22 14.53
N TRP A 275 -6.53 4.15 14.71
CA TRP A 275 -5.07 4.22 14.63
C TRP A 275 -4.62 4.66 13.23
N LYS A 276 -5.17 4.05 12.17
CA LYS A 276 -4.79 4.33 10.78
C LYS A 276 -5.08 5.78 10.37
N LEU A 277 -6.23 6.33 10.75
CA LEU A 277 -6.55 7.74 10.53
C LEU A 277 -5.53 8.68 11.19
N ARG A 278 -5.12 8.38 12.44
CA ARG A 278 -4.09 9.17 13.13
C ARG A 278 -2.73 9.06 12.44
N TRP A 279 -2.33 7.86 12.04
CA TRP A 279 -1.11 7.62 11.26
C TRP A 279 -1.11 8.45 9.96
N ASN A 280 -2.20 8.39 9.21
CA ASN A 280 -2.34 9.10 7.94
C ASN A 280 -2.36 10.63 8.13
N ALA A 281 -3.06 11.13 9.16
CA ALA A 281 -3.13 12.55 9.47
C ALA A 281 -1.74 13.09 9.86
N PHE A 282 -1.02 12.37 10.72
CA PHE A 282 0.35 12.70 11.11
C PHE A 282 1.24 12.92 9.89
N TRP A 283 1.29 11.96 8.96
CA TRP A 283 2.11 12.11 7.77
C TRP A 283 1.60 13.21 6.84
N THR A 284 0.30 13.41 6.69
CA THR A 284 -0.25 14.45 5.79
C THR A 284 0.13 15.85 6.24
N HIS A 285 0.07 16.13 7.54
CA HIS A 285 0.46 17.43 8.08
C HIS A 285 1.97 17.67 7.96
N ARG A 286 2.77 16.61 7.99
CA ARG A 286 4.24 16.71 8.01
C ARG A 286 4.91 16.52 6.65
N LEU A 287 4.21 15.99 5.66
CA LEU A 287 4.78 15.66 4.34
C LEU A 287 5.40 16.89 3.65
N ALA A 288 4.70 18.03 3.70
CA ALA A 288 5.19 19.27 3.10
C ALA A 288 6.40 19.87 3.85
N GLU A 289 6.48 19.68 5.17
CA GLU A 289 7.64 20.07 5.99
C GLU A 289 8.83 19.16 5.67
N CYS A 290 8.61 17.85 5.59
CA CYS A 290 9.61 16.85 5.26
C CYS A 290 10.16 17.04 3.84
N HIS A 291 9.31 17.30 2.84
CA HIS A 291 9.73 17.60 1.47
C HIS A 291 10.59 18.86 1.38
N ARG A 292 10.20 19.94 2.09
CA ARG A 292 10.98 21.18 2.13
C ARG A 292 12.35 20.96 2.75
N ALA A 293 12.43 20.19 3.84
CA ALA A 293 13.70 19.89 4.48
C ALA A 293 14.59 18.99 3.60
N LEU A 294 14.01 17.99 2.93
CA LEU A 294 14.73 17.12 2.00
C LEU A 294 15.28 17.90 0.80
N ASP A 295 14.51 18.82 0.22
CA ASP A 295 14.97 19.71 -0.86
C ASP A 295 16.11 20.63 -0.37
N THR A 296 15.95 21.21 0.82
CA THR A 296 17.01 22.03 1.45
C THR A 296 18.30 21.24 1.61
N PHE A 297 18.24 20.00 2.06
CA PHE A 297 19.41 19.13 2.15
C PHE A 297 20.05 18.83 0.81
N GLN A 298 19.24 18.50 -0.20
CA GLN A 298 19.75 18.22 -1.54
C GLN A 298 20.50 19.43 -2.09
N ARG A 299 20.04 20.65 -1.79
CA ARG A 299 20.72 21.88 -2.21
C ARG A 299 22.00 22.12 -1.42
N VAL A 300 22.01 21.90 -0.11
CA VAL A 300 23.22 22.00 0.74
C VAL A 300 24.27 20.97 0.34
N THR A 301 23.88 19.71 0.15
CA THR A 301 24.80 18.62 -0.25
C THR A 301 25.38 18.81 -1.66
N ARG A 302 24.65 19.51 -2.54
CA ARG A 302 25.13 19.91 -3.88
C ARG A 302 26.04 21.15 -3.86
N GLY A 303 26.32 21.73 -2.69
CA GLY A 303 27.25 22.85 -2.56
C GLY A 303 26.69 24.19 -3.08
N VAL A 304 25.38 24.39 -3.04
CA VAL A 304 24.78 25.69 -3.42
C VAL A 304 25.17 26.75 -2.38
N GLN A 305 26.11 27.62 -2.74
CA GLN A 305 26.76 28.59 -1.84
C GLN A 305 25.84 29.71 -1.31
N GLU A 306 24.67 29.92 -1.93
CA GLU A 306 23.73 30.99 -1.58
C GLU A 306 22.38 30.45 -1.09
N LEU A 307 22.38 29.48 -0.16
CA LEU A 307 21.15 29.16 0.55
C LEU A 307 21.07 30.03 1.83
N GLU A 308 20.05 30.88 1.93
CA GLU A 308 19.58 31.37 3.22
C GLU A 308 18.97 30.20 4.00
N LEU A 309 19.82 29.44 4.71
CA LEU A 309 19.34 28.39 5.60
C LEU A 309 18.48 29.03 6.70
N PRO A 310 17.30 28.45 7.03
CA PRO A 310 16.54 28.83 8.20
C PRO A 310 17.43 28.84 9.45
N LEU A 311 17.24 29.83 10.33
CA LEU A 311 18.10 30.06 11.51
C LEU A 311 18.27 28.81 12.38
N LEU A 312 17.19 28.02 12.49
CA LEU A 312 17.14 26.77 13.24
C LEU A 312 18.02 25.66 12.62
N LEU A 313 18.11 25.61 11.29
CA LEU A 313 18.97 24.69 10.54
C LEU A 313 20.44 25.12 10.61
N LYS A 314 20.70 26.44 10.54
CA LYS A 314 22.03 27.01 10.80
C LYS A 314 22.50 26.68 12.22
N GLN A 315 21.64 26.83 13.22
CA GLN A 315 21.95 26.50 14.61
C GLN A 315 22.22 25.01 14.80
N HIS A 316 21.47 24.09 14.17
CA HIS A 316 21.75 22.65 14.27
C HIS A 316 23.06 22.24 13.60
N LEU A 317 23.41 22.85 12.48
CA LEU A 317 24.71 22.64 11.82
C LEU A 317 25.86 23.21 12.64
N GLN A 318 25.71 24.42 13.19
CA GLN A 318 26.70 25.04 14.07
C GLN A 318 26.86 24.28 15.40
N MET A 319 25.78 23.73 15.97
CA MET A 319 25.82 22.87 17.15
C MET A 319 26.51 21.53 16.86
N ALA A 320 26.43 21.02 15.63
CA ALA A 320 27.19 19.85 15.20
C ALA A 320 28.69 20.12 15.15
N ASP A 321 29.10 21.28 14.63
CA ASP A 321 30.51 21.70 14.64
C ASP A 321 31.02 21.97 16.06
N PHE A 322 30.19 22.57 16.93
CA PHE A 322 30.54 22.91 18.31
C PHE A 322 30.63 21.68 19.24
N ALA A 323 29.81 20.65 19.01
CA ALA A 323 29.83 19.41 19.79
C ALA A 323 31.10 18.57 19.55
N VAL A 324 31.74 18.74 18.38
CA VAL A 324 33.01 18.07 18.05
C VAL A 324 34.20 18.72 18.79
N GLU A 325 34.13 20.01 19.11
CA GLU A 325 35.22 20.73 19.81
C GLU A 325 35.22 20.57 21.34
N LYS A 326 34.10 20.18 21.98
CA LYS A 326 33.94 20.21 23.45
C LYS A 326 33.49 18.90 24.10
N SER A 327 33.99 17.75 23.66
CA SER A 327 33.75 16.48 24.34
C SER A 327 34.45 16.39 25.71
N HIS A 328 33.82 16.92 26.76
CA HIS A 328 34.18 16.69 28.17
C HIS A 328 33.28 15.59 28.77
N PRO A 329 33.79 14.65 29.59
CA PRO A 329 33.05 13.47 30.05
C PRO A 329 31.86 13.73 30.99
N ASP A 330 31.70 14.95 31.53
CA ASP A 330 30.69 15.25 32.54
C ASP A 330 29.43 15.98 32.00
N TYR A 331 29.34 16.22 30.70
CA TYR A 331 28.16 16.84 30.07
C TYR A 331 27.52 15.90 29.04
N TYR A 332 26.37 15.32 29.38
CA TYR A 332 25.54 14.53 28.45
C TYR A 332 24.81 15.46 27.47
N TYR A 333 25.48 15.88 26.41
CA TYR A 333 24.81 16.30 25.19
C TYR A 333 24.55 15.06 24.34
N LEU A 334 23.30 14.86 23.90
CA LEU A 334 23.01 13.96 22.79
C LEU A 334 23.85 14.44 21.62
N PRO A 335 24.82 13.64 21.13
CA PRO A 335 25.63 14.09 20.01
C PRO A 335 24.66 14.31 18.84
N PRO A 336 24.70 15.48 18.17
CA PRO A 336 24.08 15.60 16.87
C PRO A 336 24.64 14.43 16.05
N ALA A 337 23.78 13.71 15.32
CA ALA A 337 24.13 12.47 14.63
C ALA A 337 25.29 12.59 13.62
N LEU A 338 25.88 13.78 13.47
CA LEU A 338 27.10 14.08 12.74
C LEU A 338 28.39 13.88 13.57
N ALA A 339 28.38 13.97 14.90
CA ALA A 339 29.60 14.17 15.69
C ALA A 339 30.28 12.87 16.18
N VAL A 340 29.58 11.73 16.29
CA VAL A 340 30.15 10.54 17.01
C VAL A 340 30.58 9.38 16.10
N SER A 341 30.60 9.53 14.78
CA SER A 341 31.25 8.52 13.92
C SER A 341 31.84 9.03 12.60
N CYS A 342 31.99 10.34 12.41
CA CYS A 342 32.36 10.89 11.10
C CYS A 342 33.85 11.21 10.91
N TYR A 343 34.67 11.25 11.97
CA TYR A 343 36.04 11.80 11.83
C TYR A 343 37.21 10.90 12.29
N GLY A 344 36.95 9.69 12.79
CA GLY A 344 38.02 8.80 13.28
C GLY A 344 37.95 7.41 12.66
N ALA A 345 38.95 7.08 11.85
CA ALA A 345 39.24 5.75 11.29
C ALA A 345 38.28 5.23 10.21
N ARG A 346 38.64 5.48 8.93
CA ARG A 346 38.38 4.62 7.74
C ARG A 346 37.08 3.80 7.74
N CYS A 347 35.98 4.38 8.21
CA CYS A 347 34.66 3.79 8.10
C CYS A 347 34.03 4.37 6.84
N ALA A 348 33.82 3.48 5.87
CA ALA A 348 33.12 3.74 4.64
C ALA A 348 31.62 4.00 4.89
N LEU A 349 31.28 5.08 5.59
CA LEU A 349 30.07 5.82 5.26
C LEU A 349 30.40 6.60 3.99
N ARG A 350 30.37 5.88 2.86
CA ARG A 350 30.27 6.54 1.57
C ARG A 350 29.06 7.45 1.68
N PHE A 351 29.21 8.75 1.45
CA PHE A 351 28.08 9.66 1.25
C PHE A 351 27.14 9.17 0.11
N ASP A 352 27.56 8.18 -0.68
CA ASP A 352 26.71 7.38 -1.57
C ASP A 352 25.62 6.56 -0.84
N SER A 353 25.72 6.29 0.46
CA SER A 353 24.62 5.68 1.25
C SER A 353 23.53 6.68 1.61
N CYS A 354 23.80 7.98 1.41
CA CYS A 354 22.81 9.05 1.35
C CYS A 354 22.39 9.34 -0.10
N THR A 355 22.56 8.39 -1.02
CA THR A 355 21.77 8.42 -2.25
C THR A 355 20.30 8.32 -1.85
N LEU A 356 19.48 9.25 -2.36
CA LEU A 356 18.01 9.18 -2.32
C LEU A 356 17.43 7.91 -2.98
N ASP A 357 18.29 7.01 -3.47
CA ASP A 357 17.95 5.67 -3.90
C ASP A 357 17.74 4.68 -2.73
N SER A 358 17.89 5.12 -1.48
CA SER A 358 17.41 4.34 -0.34
C SER A 358 15.89 4.20 -0.46
N ARG A 359 15.44 3.00 -0.84
CA ARG A 359 14.04 2.59 -0.91
C ARG A 359 13.24 2.89 0.38
N SER A 360 13.93 3.17 1.48
CA SER A 360 13.43 3.51 2.81
C SER A 360 12.84 4.92 2.94
N CYS A 361 13.19 5.87 2.07
CA CYS A 361 12.85 7.29 2.23
C CYS A 361 11.99 7.85 1.09
N ARG A 362 11.17 7.02 0.43
CA ARG A 362 10.19 7.51 -0.55
C ARG A 362 8.97 8.08 0.17
N LEU A 363 9.05 9.36 0.56
CA LEU A 363 7.85 10.13 0.86
C LEU A 363 6.95 10.13 -0.40
N PRO A 364 5.64 9.89 -0.26
CA PRO A 364 4.76 9.92 -1.43
C PRO A 364 4.83 11.30 -2.08
N THR A 365 5.02 11.32 -3.41
CA THR A 365 5.21 12.56 -4.19
C THR A 365 3.97 13.46 -4.24
N TYR A 366 2.85 13.00 -3.69
CA TYR A 366 1.58 13.71 -3.58
C TYR A 366 0.94 13.44 -2.21
N ASN A 367 0.08 14.36 -1.76
CA ASN A 367 -0.74 14.13 -0.58
C ASN A 367 -1.75 13.01 -0.85
N ALA A 368 -1.42 11.82 -0.38
CA ALA A 368 -2.27 10.63 -0.52
C ALA A 368 -3.53 10.70 0.35
N ASN A 369 -3.55 11.57 1.38
CA ASN A 369 -4.63 11.66 2.35
C ASN A 369 -5.12 13.12 2.57
N THR A 370 -6.27 13.27 3.20
CA THR A 370 -6.82 14.54 3.70
C THR A 370 -6.13 14.92 5.03
N PRO A 371 -6.27 16.18 5.49
CA PRO A 371 -5.77 16.58 6.81
C PRO A 371 -6.30 15.72 7.96
N THR A 372 -7.52 15.18 7.84
CA THR A 372 -8.11 14.27 8.83
C THR A 372 -7.60 12.84 8.73
N GLY A 373 -6.68 12.55 7.80
CA GLY A 373 -6.10 11.23 7.58
C GLY A 373 -6.93 10.30 6.68
N GLU A 374 -8.01 10.79 6.08
CA GLU A 374 -8.79 10.00 5.12
C GLU A 374 -8.06 9.87 3.80
N GLU A 375 -8.15 8.69 3.19
CA GLU A 375 -7.31 8.39 2.05
C GLU A 375 -8.00 8.87 0.77
N ARG A 376 -7.27 9.67 -0.02
CA ARG A 376 -7.73 10.16 -1.32
C ARG A 376 -7.62 9.09 -2.40
N PHE A 377 -6.83 8.05 -2.13
CA PHE A 377 -6.56 6.91 -3.00
C PHE A 377 -6.64 5.62 -2.20
N ALA A 378 -6.91 4.50 -2.87
CA ALA A 378 -7.02 3.21 -2.19
C ALA A 378 -5.67 2.83 -1.55
N SER A 379 -5.61 2.82 -0.21
CA SER A 379 -4.40 2.75 0.62
C SER A 379 -4.45 1.63 1.66
N ASP A 380 -5.30 0.62 1.44
CA ASP A 380 -5.44 -0.53 2.34
C ASP A 380 -4.87 -1.78 1.68
N GLY A 381 -3.61 -1.69 1.22
CA GLY A 381 -2.91 -2.79 0.55
C GLY A 381 -3.29 -3.02 -0.90
N GLN A 382 -4.31 -2.31 -1.39
CA GLN A 382 -4.74 -2.37 -2.79
C GLN A 382 -3.78 -1.65 -3.75
N SER A 383 -2.99 -0.72 -3.21
CA SER A 383 -1.85 -0.07 -3.88
C SER A 383 -0.70 -1.04 -4.14
N LEU A 384 -0.62 -2.13 -3.35
CA LEU A 384 0.48 -3.10 -3.40
C LEU A 384 0.15 -4.31 -4.30
N GLN A 385 -1.10 -4.46 -4.73
CA GLN A 385 -1.53 -5.54 -5.63
C GLN A 385 -1.18 -5.22 -7.10
N PRO A 386 -0.76 -6.22 -7.90
CA PRO A 386 -0.39 -6.06 -9.31
C PRO A 386 -1.63 -5.67 -10.11
N SER A 387 -1.85 -4.37 -10.17
CA SER A 387 -2.91 -3.69 -10.88
C SER A 387 -2.36 -2.36 -11.37
N LEU A 388 -2.95 -1.80 -12.42
CA LEU A 388 -2.53 -0.49 -12.94
C LEU A 388 -2.50 0.55 -11.80
N SER A 389 -3.45 0.50 -10.87
CA SER A 389 -3.45 1.32 -9.64
C SER A 389 -2.24 1.10 -8.74
N GLY A 390 -1.72 -0.12 -8.62
CA GLY A 390 -0.51 -0.38 -7.83
C GLY A 390 0.75 0.11 -8.53
N ILE A 391 0.87 -0.16 -9.83
CA ILE A 391 1.96 0.40 -10.67
C ILE A 391 1.96 1.94 -10.61
N LEU A 392 0.76 2.56 -10.55
CA LEU A 392 0.59 4.01 -10.40
C LEU A 392 0.83 4.52 -8.97
N ALA A 393 0.57 3.71 -7.93
CA ALA A 393 0.77 4.09 -6.53
C ALA A 393 2.24 4.06 -6.10
N PHE A 394 3.08 3.22 -6.73
CA PHE A 394 4.51 3.08 -6.41
C PHE A 394 5.43 4.20 -6.96
N GLY A 395 4.87 5.29 -7.48
CA GLY A 395 5.67 6.43 -7.92
C GLY A 395 6.57 6.16 -9.13
N ALA A 396 6.30 5.11 -9.90
CA ALA A 396 7.01 4.81 -11.15
C ALA A 396 6.58 5.73 -12.32
N MET A 397 5.62 6.64 -12.11
CA MET A 397 5.27 7.65 -13.10
C MET A 397 5.57 9.07 -12.57
N PRO A 398 6.41 9.85 -13.26
CA PRO A 398 6.84 11.17 -12.80
C PRO A 398 5.82 12.30 -13.10
N SER A 399 4.50 12.06 -13.04
CA SER A 399 3.54 13.12 -13.38
C SER A 399 2.27 13.13 -12.51
N ALA A 400 2.28 14.07 -11.55
CA ALA A 400 1.12 14.53 -10.78
C ALA A 400 -0.18 14.77 -11.59
N PRO A 401 -0.18 15.31 -12.84
CA PRO A 401 -1.43 15.57 -13.57
C PRO A 401 -2.23 14.30 -13.93
N LEU A 402 -1.56 13.19 -14.24
CA LEU A 402 -2.25 11.95 -14.62
C LEU A 402 -2.89 11.29 -13.40
N ALA A 403 -2.22 11.36 -12.25
CA ALA A 403 -2.78 10.95 -10.97
C ALA A 403 -4.00 11.81 -10.57
N HIS A 404 -3.99 13.12 -10.84
CA HIS A 404 -5.13 14.02 -10.57
C HIS A 404 -6.34 13.75 -11.46
N LEU A 405 -6.15 13.52 -12.77
CA LEU A 405 -7.25 13.16 -13.67
C LEU A 405 -7.94 11.86 -13.24
N LEU A 406 -7.16 10.92 -12.72
CA LEU A 406 -7.64 9.64 -12.24
C LEU A 406 -8.36 9.70 -10.86
N GLN A 407 -8.27 10.82 -10.14
CA GLN A 407 -8.98 11.07 -8.86
C GLN A 407 -10.43 11.54 -9.05
N LEU A 408 -10.75 12.14 -10.20
CA LEU A 408 -11.96 12.96 -10.35
C LEU A 408 -13.29 12.18 -10.31
N ILE A 409 -13.28 10.85 -10.32
CA ILE A 409 -14.49 10.08 -10.66
C ILE A 409 -14.86 8.96 -9.66
N CYS A 410 -13.96 8.46 -8.80
CA CYS A 410 -14.32 7.62 -7.63
C CYS A 410 -13.26 7.68 -6.52
N ALA A 411 -13.72 7.72 -5.27
CA ALA A 411 -12.90 7.65 -4.07
C ALA A 411 -12.79 6.19 -3.54
N PRO A 412 -11.68 5.82 -2.88
CA PRO A 412 -11.53 4.52 -2.23
C PRO A 412 -12.50 4.32 -1.04
N ALA A 413 -12.54 3.10 -0.50
CA ALA A 413 -13.12 2.88 0.83
C ALA A 413 -12.20 3.50 1.87
N THR A 414 -12.56 4.68 2.38
CA THR A 414 -11.72 5.39 3.35
C THR A 414 -11.78 4.71 4.71
N SER A 415 -10.69 4.80 5.48
CA SER A 415 -10.62 4.29 6.85
C SER A 415 -11.79 4.79 7.72
N ALA A 416 -12.23 6.03 7.54
CA ALA A 416 -13.38 6.59 8.25
C ALA A 416 -14.72 5.91 7.88
N GLN A 417 -14.96 5.66 6.59
CA GLN A 417 -16.17 4.95 6.16
C GLN A 417 -16.19 3.50 6.66
N ARG A 418 -15.04 2.81 6.62
CA ARG A 418 -14.88 1.44 7.11
C ARG A 418 -15.10 1.36 8.62
N ARG A 419 -14.56 2.32 9.38
CA ARG A 419 -14.84 2.47 10.82
C ARG A 419 -16.33 2.65 11.09
N ALA A 420 -16.98 3.59 10.40
CA ALA A 420 -18.41 3.86 10.57
C ALA A 420 -19.29 2.63 10.21
N ALA A 421 -18.87 1.81 9.24
CA ALA A 421 -19.57 0.58 8.91
C ALA A 421 -19.48 -0.47 10.03
N LEU A 422 -18.32 -0.61 10.68
CA LEU A 422 -18.14 -1.47 11.85
C LEU A 422 -18.92 -0.96 13.07
N GLU A 423 -18.92 0.35 13.33
CA GLU A 423 -19.72 0.97 14.39
C GLU A 423 -21.22 0.67 14.23
N ARG A 424 -21.74 0.77 12.99
CA ARG A 424 -23.13 0.41 12.68
C ARG A 424 -23.42 -1.08 12.88
N GLN A 425 -22.44 -1.94 12.64
CA GLN A 425 -22.58 -3.38 12.86
C GLN A 425 -22.80 -3.70 14.34
N ILE A 426 -22.03 -3.07 15.24
CA ILE A 426 -22.22 -3.19 16.70
C ILE A 426 -23.64 -2.77 17.10
N ILE A 427 -24.06 -1.56 16.71
CA ILE A 427 -25.39 -1.03 17.03
C ILE A 427 -26.51 -1.96 16.53
N SER A 428 -26.35 -2.52 15.32
CA SER A 428 -27.33 -3.45 14.76
C SER A 428 -27.34 -4.83 15.45
N GLY A 429 -26.21 -5.24 16.05
CA GLY A 429 -26.10 -6.44 16.86
C GLY A 429 -26.79 -6.27 18.21
N GLU A 430 -26.51 -5.17 18.92
CA GLU A 430 -27.12 -4.83 20.21
C GLU A 430 -28.66 -4.72 20.09
N LEU A 431 -29.17 -4.11 19.01
CA LEU A 431 -30.61 -4.02 18.74
C LEU A 431 -31.27 -5.39 18.48
N ARG A 432 -30.52 -6.39 17.99
CA ARG A 432 -31.05 -7.75 17.79
C ARG A 432 -31.10 -8.55 19.08
N GLU A 433 -30.18 -8.30 20.01
CA GLU A 433 -30.18 -8.91 21.33
C GLU A 433 -31.29 -8.35 22.23
N LEU A 434 -31.56 -7.04 22.14
CA LEU A 434 -32.68 -6.42 22.86
C LEU A 434 -34.07 -6.82 22.35
N CYS A 435 -34.16 -7.34 21.13
CA CYS A 435 -35.42 -7.80 20.51
C CYS A 435 -35.65 -9.32 20.61
N ARG A 436 -34.74 -10.07 21.25
CA ARG A 436 -34.92 -11.48 21.59
C ARG A 436 -35.30 -11.60 23.06
#